data_AF-A0A7S4BEA3-F1
#
_entry.id   AF-A0A7S4BEA3-F1
#
_cell.length_a   1.000
_cell.length_b   1.000
_cell.length_c   1.000
_cell.angle_alpha   90.00
_cell.angle_beta   90.00
_cell.angle_gamma   90.00
#
_symmetry.space_group_name_H-M   'P 1'
#
loop_
_entity.id
_entity.type
_entity.pdbx_description
1 polymer ?
#
loop_
_entity_poly.entity_id
_entity_poly.type
_entity_poly.pdbx_seq_one_letter_code
_entity_poly.pdbx_strand_id
1 'polypeptide(L)'
;QVGALGDALSNALRQLLASAPAQAVGKGPALLLRDALCGNGRTLLMGTLLPTDFEESAETLRLLADGVGLDTFPLINDQATRGLLARYRRQVQQLGEQLSVAEQKLIKGVEQLEVDRQHLPNQLQGAAERLQALVDRMQQDAAGHASERQKLMEELVETRRSE
;
A
#
# COMPACT_ATOMS: atom_id res chain seq x y z
N GLN A 1 -17.07 34.81 -1.99
CA GLN A 1 -15.66 34.98 -2.38
C GLN A 1 -14.74 34.61 -1.20
N VAL A 2 -14.82 33.38 -0.69
CA VAL A 2 -14.13 32.96 0.55
C VAL A 2 -12.89 32.08 0.29
N GLY A 3 -12.69 31.59 -0.94
CA GLY A 3 -11.58 30.70 -1.29
C GLY A 3 -10.19 31.37 -1.35
N ALA A 4 -10.12 32.63 -1.76
CA ALA A 4 -8.83 33.29 -2.05
C ALA A 4 -7.95 33.54 -0.80
N LEU A 5 -8.56 33.78 0.36
CA LEU A 5 -7.83 34.02 1.62
C LEU A 5 -7.27 32.72 2.23
N GLY A 6 -8.00 31.60 2.10
CA GLY A 6 -7.54 30.30 2.58
C GLY A 6 -6.36 29.76 1.78
N ASP A 7 -6.36 29.99 0.47
CA ASP A 7 -5.27 29.57 -0.42
C ASP A 7 -4.01 30.42 -0.19
N ALA A 8 -4.14 31.72 0.07
CA ALA A 8 -3.00 32.58 0.38
C ALA A 8 -2.34 32.19 1.72
N LEU A 9 -3.13 31.90 2.75
CA LEU A 9 -2.63 31.56 4.08
C LEU A 9 -2.01 30.15 4.12
N SER A 10 -2.62 29.20 3.40
CA SER A 10 -2.05 27.86 3.23
C SER A 10 -0.78 27.85 2.38
N ASN A 11 -0.70 28.70 1.35
CA ASN A 11 0.54 28.88 0.57
C ASN A 11 1.63 29.60 1.37
N ALA A 12 1.28 30.58 2.21
CA ALA A 12 2.22 31.23 3.12
C ALA A 12 2.77 30.26 4.18
N LEU A 13 1.91 29.40 4.75
CA LEU A 13 2.35 28.35 5.68
C LEU A 13 3.22 27.28 4.99
N ARG A 14 2.88 26.89 3.76
CA ARG A 14 3.72 25.99 2.96
C ARG A 14 5.05 26.62 2.61
N GLN A 15 5.09 27.91 2.28
CA GLN A 15 6.33 28.65 2.04
C GLN A 15 7.16 28.78 3.31
N LEU A 16 6.54 29.01 4.47
CA LEU A 16 7.23 29.15 5.75
C LEU A 16 7.78 27.81 6.28
N LEU A 17 7.06 26.71 5.99
CA LEU A 17 7.53 25.33 6.24
C LEU A 17 8.59 24.89 5.22
N ALA A 18 8.50 25.33 3.96
CA ALA A 18 9.49 25.05 2.92
C ALA A 18 10.74 25.93 3.07
N SER A 19 10.60 27.12 3.65
CA SER A 19 11.69 28.03 4.01
C SER A 19 12.19 27.77 5.44
N ALA A 20 11.90 26.59 6.02
CA ALA A 20 12.63 26.15 7.21
C ALA A 20 14.12 26.42 6.91
N PRO A 21 14.81 27.23 7.74
CA PRO A 21 16.18 27.62 7.46
C PRO A 21 16.89 26.31 7.23
N ALA A 22 17.50 26.16 6.05
CA ALA A 22 18.20 24.95 5.65
C ALA A 22 19.05 24.55 6.84
N GLN A 23 18.56 23.60 7.63
CA GLN A 23 19.24 23.19 8.84
C GLN A 23 20.54 22.67 8.30
N ALA A 24 21.64 23.37 8.56
CA ALA A 24 22.95 22.89 8.24
C ALA A 24 22.97 21.47 8.78
N VAL A 25 22.90 20.48 7.88
CA VAL A 25 22.98 19.08 8.25
C VAL A 25 24.43 18.92 8.63
N GLY A 26 24.72 19.29 9.88
CA GLY A 26 26.06 19.25 10.44
C GLY A 26 26.58 17.85 10.22
N LYS A 27 27.77 17.71 9.63
CA LYS A 27 28.41 16.41 9.53
C LYS A 27 29.14 16.15 10.85
N GLY A 28 29.10 14.91 11.35
CA GLY A 28 29.85 14.51 12.55
C GLY A 28 29.12 14.79 13.88
N PRO A 29 29.85 15.08 14.97
CA PRO A 29 29.30 15.12 16.33
C PRO A 29 28.24 16.21 16.54
N ALA A 30 28.26 17.27 15.72
CA ALA A 30 27.25 18.33 15.72
C ALA A 30 25.83 17.81 15.40
N LEU A 31 25.70 16.73 14.60
CA LEU A 31 24.39 16.14 14.31
C LEU A 31 23.82 15.42 15.53
N LEU A 32 24.66 14.70 16.26
CA LEU A 32 24.27 14.00 17.49
C LEU A 32 23.92 14.98 18.60
N LEU A 33 24.63 16.11 18.67
CA LEU A 33 24.40 17.18 19.64
C LEU A 33 23.40 18.23 19.18
N ARG A 34 22.75 18.04 18.02
CA ARG A 34 21.80 19.00 17.48
C ARG A 34 20.67 19.31 18.45
N ASP A 35 20.16 18.29 19.13
CA ASP A 35 19.08 18.47 20.10
C ASP A 35 19.56 19.17 21.38
N ALA A 36 20.86 19.11 21.68
CA ALA A 36 21.46 19.85 22.78
C ALA A 36 21.68 21.33 22.43
N LEU A 37 21.91 21.67 21.15
CA LEU A 37 22.20 23.02 20.68
C LEU A 37 20.97 23.65 20.01
N CYS A 38 19.96 24.02 20.82
CA CYS A 38 18.67 24.61 20.41
C CYS A 38 17.52 23.63 20.15
N GLY A 39 17.59 22.40 20.67
CA GLY A 39 16.51 21.42 20.55
C GLY A 39 15.82 21.09 21.88
N ASN A 40 15.35 19.85 21.96
CA ASN A 40 14.66 19.32 23.13
C ASN A 40 15.66 18.79 24.17
N GLY A 41 16.33 19.70 24.87
CA GLY A 41 17.31 19.37 25.91
C GLY A 41 17.50 20.53 26.88
N ARG A 42 18.00 20.22 28.08
CA ARG A 42 18.59 21.21 28.98
C ARG A 42 20.10 21.03 28.91
N THR A 43 20.78 21.97 28.27
CA THR A 43 22.19 21.83 27.94
C THR A 43 23.03 22.71 28.84
N LEU A 44 24.14 22.15 29.33
CA LEU A 44 25.15 22.87 30.09
C LEU A 44 26.44 22.88 29.25
N LEU A 45 26.93 24.08 28.96
CA LEU A 45 28.20 24.27 28.28
C LEU A 45 29.30 24.54 29.32
N MET A 46 30.41 23.83 29.22
CA MET A 46 31.55 23.96 30.13
C MET A 46 32.82 24.08 29.30
N GLY A 47 33.58 25.16 29.51
CA GLY A 47 34.88 25.36 28.87
C GLY A 47 35.98 25.23 29.89
N THR A 48 37.04 24.52 29.51
CA THR A 48 38.24 24.32 30.31
C THR A 48 39.31 25.31 29.83
N LEU A 49 39.91 26.03 30.77
CA LEU A 49 40.92 27.05 30.46
C LEU A 49 42.28 26.60 30.99
N LEU A 50 43.33 26.93 30.24
CA LEU A 50 44.70 26.72 30.66
C LEU A 50 45.33 28.08 30.99
N PRO A 51 45.73 28.34 32.25
CA PRO A 51 46.16 29.68 32.66
C PRO A 51 47.44 30.16 31.97
N THR A 52 48.22 29.26 31.37
CA THR A 52 49.45 29.58 30.64
C THR A 52 49.22 29.93 29.18
N ASP A 53 48.08 29.54 28.60
CA ASP A 53 47.76 29.78 27.19
C ASP A 53 46.60 30.77 27.09
N PHE A 54 46.97 32.05 27.00
CA PHE A 54 46.01 33.15 27.02
C PHE A 54 45.17 33.21 25.74
N GLU A 55 45.75 32.89 24.58
CA GLU A 55 45.09 33.07 23.29
C GLU A 55 43.97 32.05 23.11
N GLU A 56 44.28 30.75 23.26
CA GLU A 56 43.30 29.66 23.20
C GLU A 56 42.25 29.74 24.33
N SER A 57 42.66 30.17 25.53
CA SER A 57 41.72 30.38 26.63
C SER A 57 40.77 31.56 26.37
N ALA A 58 41.25 32.63 25.73
CA ALA A 58 40.39 33.76 25.34
C ALA A 58 39.41 33.37 24.23
N GLU A 59 39.83 32.56 23.27
CA GLU A 59 38.92 32.01 22.24
C GLU A 59 37.86 31.09 22.86
N THR A 60 38.26 30.21 23.78
CA THR A 60 37.34 29.35 24.52
C THR A 60 36.30 30.17 25.30
N LEU A 61 36.74 31.26 25.96
CA LEU A 61 35.84 32.18 26.67
C LEU A 61 34.87 32.91 25.73
N ARG A 62 35.33 33.31 24.54
CA ARG A 62 34.46 33.92 23.52
C ARG A 62 33.39 32.93 23.06
N LEU A 63 33.76 31.69 22.76
CA LEU A 63 32.82 30.63 22.38
C LEU A 63 31.82 30.33 23.50
N LEU A 64 32.27 30.33 24.76
CA LEU A 64 31.36 30.19 25.90
C LEU A 64 30.38 31.35 25.98
N ALA A 65 30.85 32.59 25.81
CA ALA A 65 30.01 33.78 25.84
C ALA A 65 28.94 33.75 24.74
N ASP A 66 29.32 33.34 23.52
CA ASP A 66 28.37 33.14 22.41
C ASP A 66 27.35 32.03 22.74
N GLY A 67 27.80 30.97 23.43
CA GLY A 67 26.96 29.87 23.88
C GLY A 67 25.93 30.22 24.95
N VAL A 68 26.12 31.30 25.73
CA VAL A 68 25.17 31.74 26.77
C VAL A 68 23.84 32.18 26.16
N GLY A 69 23.87 32.71 24.93
CA GLY A 69 22.67 33.18 24.23
C GLY A 69 21.84 32.07 23.57
N LEU A 70 22.21 30.79 23.75
CA LEU A 70 21.52 29.67 23.12
C LEU A 70 20.25 29.29 23.89
N ASP A 71 19.11 29.61 23.30
CA ASP A 71 17.81 29.18 23.83
C ASP A 71 17.53 27.72 23.46
N THR A 72 17.15 26.94 24.47
CA THR A 72 16.69 25.56 24.30
C THR A 72 15.20 25.46 24.62
N PHE A 73 14.51 24.51 23.98
CA PHE A 73 13.07 24.32 24.15
C PHE A 73 12.81 22.92 24.75
N PRO A 74 13.12 22.72 26.04
CA PRO A 74 12.96 21.41 26.67
C PRO A 74 11.47 21.07 26.80
N LEU A 75 11.08 20.00 26.13
CA LEU A 75 9.77 19.37 26.23
C LEU A 75 9.90 18.14 27.14
N ILE A 76 8.95 18.00 28.07
CA ILE A 76 8.89 16.82 28.93
C ILE A 76 8.50 15.64 28.05
N ASN A 77 9.44 14.70 27.89
CA ASN A 77 9.20 13.42 27.24
C ASN A 77 8.39 12.51 28.17
N ASP A 78 7.12 12.86 28.35
CA ASP A 78 6.21 12.11 29.21
C ASP A 78 5.97 10.69 28.68
N GLN A 79 5.60 9.78 29.58
CA GLN A 79 5.25 8.42 29.20
C GLN A 79 4.08 8.38 28.23
N ALA A 80 3.19 9.38 28.25
CA ALA A 80 2.09 9.50 27.30
C ALA A 80 2.57 9.73 25.85
N THR A 81 3.56 10.60 25.63
CA THR A 81 4.11 10.88 24.28
C THR A 81 4.99 9.75 23.78
N ARG A 82 5.77 9.11 24.68
CA ARG A 82 6.48 7.85 24.37
C ARG A 82 5.51 6.72 24.05
N GLY A 83 4.40 6.64 24.78
CA GLY A 83 3.33 5.67 24.55
C GLY A 83 2.64 5.87 23.21
N LEU A 84 2.43 7.11 22.78
CA LEU A 84 1.91 7.44 21.44
C LEU A 84 2.85 6.96 20.34
N LEU A 85 4.14 7.27 20.42
CA LEU A 85 5.13 6.78 19.43
C LEU A 85 5.21 5.24 19.41
N ALA A 86 5.16 4.59 20.58
CA ALA A 86 5.12 3.14 20.65
C ALA A 86 3.84 2.55 20.05
N ARG A 87 2.68 3.21 20.25
CA ARG A 87 1.40 2.83 19.63
C ARG A 87 1.44 3.00 18.11
N TYR A 88 1.96 4.12 17.62
CA TYR A 88 2.13 4.34 16.18
C TYR A 88 3.08 3.31 15.57
N ARG A 89 4.21 3.00 16.22
CA ARG A 89 5.11 1.93 15.76
C ARG A 89 4.41 0.58 15.68
N ARG A 90 3.60 0.21 16.68
CA ARG A 90 2.81 -1.02 16.66
C ARG A 90 1.76 -1.01 15.54
N GLN A 91 1.06 0.09 15.32
CA GLN A 91 0.08 0.20 14.23
C GLN A 91 0.75 0.05 12.86
N VAL A 92 1.91 0.66 12.65
CA VAL A 92 2.68 0.51 11.40
C VAL A 92 3.10 -0.95 11.20
N GLN A 93 3.56 -1.63 12.25
CA GLN A 93 3.88 -3.06 12.19
C GLN A 93 2.66 -3.92 11.83
N GLN A 94 1.53 -3.70 12.50
CA GLN A 94 0.29 -4.43 12.22
C GLN A 94 -0.22 -4.20 10.79
N LEU A 95 -0.13 -2.97 10.28
CA LEU A 95 -0.49 -2.67 8.89
C LEU A 95 0.45 -3.37 7.91
N GLY A 96 1.75 -3.42 8.19
CA GLY A 96 2.72 -4.16 7.38
C GLY A 96 2.41 -5.66 7.34
N GLU A 97 2.07 -6.26 8.48
CA GLU A 97 1.64 -7.66 8.56
C GLU A 97 0.37 -7.91 7.75
N GLN A 98 -0.66 -7.07 7.90
CA GLN A 98 -1.89 -7.17 7.12
C GLN A 98 -1.64 -7.06 5.61
N LEU A 99 -0.75 -6.17 5.20
CA LEU A 99 -0.39 -5.97 3.81
C LEU A 99 0.32 -7.21 3.24
N SER A 100 1.29 -7.78 3.97
CA SER A 100 1.95 -9.02 3.56
C SER A 100 0.99 -10.21 3.43
N VAL A 101 -0.01 -10.33 4.32
CA VAL A 101 -1.05 -11.35 4.22
C VAL A 101 -1.95 -11.11 3.01
N ALA A 102 -2.30 -9.86 2.73
CA ALA A 102 -3.09 -9.49 1.56
C ALA A 102 -2.36 -9.81 0.24
N GLU A 103 -1.06 -9.51 0.18
CA GLU A 103 -0.19 -9.87 -0.95
C GLU A 103 -0.14 -11.38 -1.19
N GLN A 104 0.05 -12.17 -0.12
CA GLN A 104 0.04 -13.63 -0.24
C GLN A 104 -1.30 -14.18 -0.73
N LYS A 105 -2.42 -13.60 -0.30
CA LYS A 105 -3.76 -13.97 -0.79
C LYS A 105 -3.95 -13.62 -2.26
N LEU A 106 -3.46 -12.46 -2.68
CA LEU A 106 -3.49 -12.04 -4.08
C LEU A 106 -2.68 -12.99 -4.96
N ILE A 107 -1.45 -13.33 -4.56
CA ILE A 107 -0.60 -14.27 -5.30
C ILE A 107 -1.31 -15.61 -5.47
N LYS A 108 -1.84 -16.19 -4.38
CA LYS A 108 -2.60 -17.45 -4.45
C LYS A 108 -3.84 -17.35 -5.31
N GLY A 109 -4.55 -16.23 -5.26
CA GLY A 109 -5.73 -16.00 -6.11
C GLY A 109 -5.37 -15.89 -7.60
N VAL A 110 -4.24 -15.26 -7.93
CA VAL A 110 -3.72 -15.20 -9.30
C VAL A 110 -3.32 -16.59 -9.78
N GLU A 111 -2.59 -17.37 -8.97
CA GLU A 111 -2.24 -18.76 -9.30
C GLU A 111 -3.49 -19.62 -9.56
N GLN A 112 -4.53 -19.50 -8.73
CA GLN A 112 -5.79 -20.20 -8.93
C GLN A 112 -6.48 -19.80 -10.25
N LEU A 113 -6.53 -18.50 -10.55
CA LEU A 113 -7.09 -17.99 -11.80
C LEU A 113 -6.32 -18.49 -13.03
N GLU A 114 -5.00 -18.63 -12.93
CA GLU A 114 -4.18 -19.21 -14.00
C GLU A 114 -4.52 -20.68 -14.24
N VAL A 115 -4.68 -21.47 -13.16
CA VAL A 115 -5.10 -22.88 -13.25
C VAL A 115 -6.49 -22.98 -13.87
N ASP A 116 -7.47 -22.21 -13.39
CA ASP A 116 -8.83 -22.23 -13.92
C ASP A 116 -8.86 -21.86 -15.41
N ARG A 117 -8.07 -20.85 -15.81
CA ARG A 117 -7.92 -20.44 -17.20
C ARG A 117 -7.33 -21.54 -18.09
N GLN A 118 -6.44 -22.38 -17.58
CA GLN A 118 -5.91 -23.54 -18.31
C GLN A 118 -6.93 -24.66 -18.49
N HIS A 119 -7.86 -24.83 -17.54
CA HIS A 119 -8.85 -25.91 -17.57
C HIS A 119 -10.15 -25.52 -18.29
N LEU A 120 -10.44 -24.23 -18.40
CA LEU A 120 -11.62 -23.69 -19.10
C LEU A 120 -11.79 -24.19 -20.55
N PRO A 121 -10.74 -24.23 -21.40
CA PRO A 121 -10.86 -24.69 -22.79
C PRO A 121 -11.28 -26.16 -22.86
N ASN A 122 -10.71 -27.00 -22.00
CA ASN A 122 -11.02 -28.43 -21.93
C ASN A 122 -12.46 -28.66 -21.45
N GLN A 123 -12.93 -27.84 -20.49
CA GLN A 123 -14.32 -27.89 -20.03
C GLN A 123 -15.29 -27.44 -21.13
N LEU A 124 -14.95 -26.38 -21.88
CA LEU A 124 -15.76 -25.90 -23.00
C LEU A 124 -15.82 -26.92 -24.15
N GLN A 125 -14.70 -27.55 -24.49
CA GLN A 125 -14.68 -28.63 -25.48
C GLN A 125 -15.54 -29.82 -25.03
N GLY A 126 -15.37 -30.30 -23.79
CA GLY A 126 -16.18 -31.39 -23.26
C GLY A 126 -17.67 -31.06 -23.16
N ALA A 127 -18.03 -29.81 -22.90
CA ALA A 127 -19.42 -29.34 -22.94
C ALA A 127 -19.97 -29.29 -24.37
N ALA A 128 -19.17 -28.82 -25.34
CA ALA A 128 -19.53 -28.79 -26.75
C ALA A 128 -19.74 -30.19 -27.33
N GLU A 129 -18.87 -31.16 -27.00
CA GLU A 129 -19.00 -32.56 -27.41
C GLU A 129 -20.30 -33.20 -26.88
N ARG A 130 -20.66 -32.92 -25.62
CA ARG A 130 -21.92 -33.40 -25.03
C ARG A 130 -23.15 -32.81 -25.72
N LEU A 131 -23.09 -31.52 -26.05
CA LEU A 131 -24.16 -30.86 -26.81
C LEU A 131 -24.28 -31.44 -28.21
N GLN A 132 -23.17 -31.67 -28.90
CA GLN A 132 -23.14 -32.31 -30.21
C GLN A 132 -23.78 -33.71 -30.16
N ALA A 133 -23.40 -34.53 -29.19
CA ALA A 133 -23.98 -35.87 -29.01
C ALA A 133 -25.49 -35.84 -28.70
N LEU A 134 -25.97 -34.81 -28.00
CA LEU A 134 -27.40 -34.58 -27.75
C LEU A 134 -28.14 -34.20 -29.03
N VAL A 135 -27.56 -33.32 -29.84
CA VAL A 135 -28.12 -32.93 -31.15
C VAL A 135 -28.19 -34.14 -32.09
N ASP A 136 -27.14 -34.96 -32.13
CA ASP A 136 -27.10 -36.16 -32.97
C ASP A 136 -28.17 -37.18 -32.55
N ARG A 137 -28.38 -37.37 -31.23
CA ARG A 137 -29.49 -38.21 -30.72
C ARG A 137 -30.85 -37.67 -31.13
N MET A 138 -31.07 -36.36 -30.99
CA MET A 138 -32.33 -35.74 -31.39
C MET A 138 -32.60 -35.87 -32.90
N GLN A 139 -31.56 -35.78 -33.74
CA GLN A 139 -31.69 -36.00 -35.18
C GLN A 139 -31.99 -37.47 -35.51
N GLN A 140 -31.38 -38.42 -34.80
CA GLN A 140 -31.66 -39.84 -34.96
C GLN A 140 -33.10 -40.19 -34.55
N ASP A 141 -33.59 -39.65 -33.44
CA ASP A 141 -34.97 -39.83 -32.99
C ASP A 141 -35.97 -39.21 -34.01
N ALA A 142 -35.66 -38.01 -34.53
CA ALA A 142 -36.47 -37.37 -35.57
C ALA A 142 -36.49 -38.17 -36.88
N ALA A 143 -35.35 -38.73 -37.30
CA ALA A 143 -35.26 -39.59 -38.48
C ALA A 143 -35.98 -40.93 -38.28
N GLY A 144 -35.89 -41.52 -37.08
CA GLY A 144 -36.62 -42.72 -36.67
C GLY A 144 -38.13 -42.52 -36.79
N HIS A 145 -38.66 -41.44 -36.19
CA HIS A 145 -40.07 -41.08 -36.25
C HIS A 145 -40.56 -40.70 -37.66
N ALA A 146 -39.69 -40.12 -38.50
CA ALA A 146 -40.02 -39.86 -39.89
C ALA A 146 -40.18 -41.18 -40.68
N SER A 147 -39.31 -42.17 -40.46
CA SER A 147 -39.41 -43.48 -41.10
C SER A 147 -40.60 -44.29 -40.58
N GLU A 148 -40.90 -44.21 -39.28
CA GLU A 148 -42.10 -44.83 -38.68
C GLU A 148 -43.38 -44.22 -39.26
N ARG A 149 -43.42 -42.89 -39.41
CA ARG A 149 -44.54 -42.22 -40.09
C ARG A 149 -44.70 -42.66 -41.54
N GLN A 150 -43.60 -42.84 -42.27
CA GLN A 150 -43.67 -43.33 -43.65
C GLN A 150 -44.21 -44.76 -43.72
N LYS A 151 -43.74 -45.66 -42.85
CA LYS A 151 -44.25 -47.04 -42.77
C LYS A 151 -45.73 -47.10 -42.41
N LEU A 152 -46.15 -46.32 -41.41
CA LEU A 152 -47.57 -46.23 -41.03
C LEU A 152 -48.44 -45.65 -42.16
N MET A 153 -47.89 -44.74 -42.96
CA MET A 153 -48.58 -44.14 -44.11
C MET A 153 -48.69 -45.13 -45.27
N GLU A 154 -47.66 -45.96 -45.51
CA GLU A 154 -47.71 -47.09 -46.46
C GLU A 154 -48.74 -48.14 -46.02
N GLU A 155 -48.73 -48.57 -44.76
CA GLU A 155 -49.72 -49.51 -44.22
C GLU A 155 -51.16 -48.98 -44.32
N LEU A 156 -51.38 -47.68 -44.11
CA LEU A 156 -52.68 -47.02 -44.30
C LEU A 156 -53.11 -46.95 -45.77
N VAL A 157 -52.16 -46.86 -46.71
CA VAL A 157 -52.46 -46.86 -48.16
C VAL A 157 -52.76 -48.28 -48.64
N GLU A 158 -52.08 -49.29 -48.09
CA GLU A 158 -52.34 -50.70 -48.39
C GLU A 158 -53.69 -51.16 -47.85
N THR A 159 -54.01 -50.84 -46.59
CA THR A 159 -55.33 -51.16 -46.00
C THR A 159 -56.48 -50.50 -46.75
N ARG A 160 -56.31 -49.27 -47.24
CA ARG A 160 -57.32 -48.55 -48.05
C ARG A 160 -57.39 -49.05 -49.51
N ARG A 161 -56.44 -49.86 -49.98
CA ARG A 161 -56.47 -50.54 -51.30
C ARG A 161 -57.05 -51.95 -51.23
N SER A 162 -57.14 -52.54 -50.05
CA SER A 162 -57.70 -53.88 -49.80
C SER A 162 -59.19 -53.88 -49.42
N GLU A 163 -59.83 -52.71 -49.36
CA GLU A 163 -61.30 -52.53 -49.31
C GLU A 163 -61.86 -52.20 -50.70
#